data_AF-A0A5B8VZT0-F1
#
_entry.id   AF-A0A5B8VZT0-F1
#
_cell.length_a   1.000
_cell.length_b   1.000
_cell.length_c   1.000
_cell.angle_alpha   90.00
_cell.angle_beta   90.00
_cell.angle_gamma   90.00
#
_symmetry.space_group_name_H-M   'P 1'
#
loop_
_entity.id
_entity.type
_entity.pdbx_description
1 polymer ?
#
loop_
_entity_poly.entity_id
_entity_poly.type
_entity_poly.pdbx_seq_one_letter_code
_entity_poly.pdbx_strand_id
1 'polypeptide(L)'
;MRTELQILKAYHGDCFLIKTFDLKERSFTILIDGGPPTTFNFALRTALKEIHIIDLLILTHIDSDHIGGLISFAENSRFNEIDTKKLWVNCANLLPVGPAGELITYDQGVVLEQWLVDRKVPRHKFSERVTTDLGYQCMNGLCFEMLSPTPAILDAVAANWPELSQEYKEKLAAIAITNNAPSQVRKGTLTELAAMPFRPSNTVNRDLFNAMSIAFVLRTPDLSLLLLADSRPEVISASLNARGYNDTNNRLKVDYVKVSHHGSKNNTSTEVLDIIDCSNFIFSTNGGNGRAKHPDRETISRILYHPKRDKTRRIKLYFNYPMSEITATSGLLFTAAELEAANAEYFDDVCILP
;
A
#
# COMPACT_ATOMS: atom_id res chain seq x y z
N MET A 1 0.83 1.71 26.57
CA MET A 1 1.39 2.16 25.28
C MET A 1 0.24 2.32 24.29
N ARG A 2 0.45 3.00 23.15
CA ARG A 2 -0.54 3.05 22.06
C ARG A 2 0.14 2.78 20.74
N THR A 3 -0.58 2.15 19.82
CA THR A 3 -0.14 2.08 18.43
C THR A 3 -0.14 3.49 17.84
N GLU A 4 0.80 3.77 16.95
CA GLU A 4 0.91 5.03 16.22
C GLU A 4 1.21 4.68 14.77
N LEU A 5 0.33 5.10 13.87
CA LEU A 5 0.51 5.01 12.42
C LEU A 5 1.02 6.35 11.89
N GLN A 6 2.31 6.45 11.62
CA GLN A 6 2.87 7.60 10.92
C GLN A 6 2.72 7.42 9.41
N ILE A 7 2.06 8.37 8.75
CA ILE A 7 1.89 8.42 7.30
C ILE A 7 2.84 9.49 6.77
N LEU A 8 4.01 9.07 6.27
CA LEU A 8 5.04 10.02 5.87
C LEU A 8 4.67 10.71 4.56
N LYS A 9 5.13 11.95 4.40
CA LYS A 9 4.99 12.73 3.17
C LYS A 9 5.92 12.20 2.08
N ALA A 10 5.45 11.16 1.38
CA ALA A 10 6.17 10.42 0.34
C ALA A 10 5.78 10.83 -1.10
N TYR A 11 5.43 12.10 -1.31
CA TYR A 11 4.95 12.65 -2.57
C TYR A 11 3.79 11.84 -3.14
N HIS A 12 3.96 11.24 -4.32
CA HIS A 12 2.96 10.42 -5.00
C HIS A 12 2.96 8.96 -4.54
N GLY A 13 3.87 8.59 -3.66
CA GLY A 13 4.10 7.23 -3.21
C GLY A 13 3.66 6.95 -1.78
N ASP A 14 4.01 5.76 -1.29
CA ASP A 14 3.70 5.29 0.05
C ASP A 14 4.94 5.17 0.93
N CYS A 15 4.81 5.62 2.18
CA CYS A 15 5.79 5.35 3.21
C CYS A 15 5.14 5.49 4.59
N PHE A 16 5.09 4.40 5.34
CA PHE A 16 4.46 4.36 6.66
C PHE A 16 5.42 3.83 7.71
N LEU A 17 5.36 4.40 8.91
CA LEU A 17 6.05 3.89 10.08
C LEU A 17 5.02 3.60 11.17
N ILE A 18 4.85 2.32 11.50
CA ILE A 18 3.95 1.89 12.58
C ILE A 18 4.79 1.60 13.81
N LYS A 19 4.53 2.33 14.89
CA LYS A 19 5.10 2.07 16.20
C LYS A 19 4.02 1.46 17.06
N THR A 20 4.23 0.24 17.52
CA THR A 20 3.24 -0.49 18.31
C THR A 20 3.93 -1.26 19.42
N PHE A 21 3.18 -2.10 20.10
CA PHE A 21 3.66 -2.91 21.20
C PHE A 21 2.98 -4.27 21.16
N ASP A 22 3.63 -5.27 21.73
CA ASP A 22 3.04 -6.59 21.91
C ASP A 22 2.27 -6.70 23.25
N LEU A 23 1.64 -7.84 23.53
CA LEU A 23 0.91 -8.09 24.78
C LEU A 23 1.80 -8.08 26.04
N LYS A 24 3.12 -8.07 25.88
CA LYS A 24 4.10 -7.91 26.97
C LYS A 24 4.64 -6.48 27.05
N GLU A 25 3.97 -5.55 26.37
CA GLU A 25 4.34 -4.13 26.29
C GLU A 25 5.75 -3.90 25.71
N ARG A 26 6.25 -4.82 24.89
CA ARG A 26 7.52 -4.60 24.19
C ARG A 26 7.27 -3.82 22.91
N SER A 27 8.05 -2.76 22.70
CA SER A 27 7.99 -1.97 21.47
C SER A 27 8.21 -2.83 20.24
N PHE A 28 7.47 -2.53 19.18
CA PHE A 28 7.59 -3.17 17.87
C PHE A 28 7.45 -2.11 16.78
N THR A 29 8.44 -2.01 15.89
CA THR A 29 8.47 -1.00 14.82
C THR A 29 8.36 -1.65 13.45
N ILE A 30 7.39 -1.22 12.66
CA ILE A 30 7.16 -1.67 11.29
C ILE A 30 7.41 -0.50 10.33
N LEU A 31 8.33 -0.67 9.39
CA LEU A 31 8.51 0.25 8.26
C LEU A 31 7.85 -0.37 7.03
N ILE A 32 6.97 0.37 6.35
CA ILE A 32 6.27 -0.07 5.15
C ILE A 32 6.59 0.91 4.02
N ASP A 33 7.22 0.42 2.97
CA ASP A 33 7.69 1.19 1.81
C ASP A 33 8.59 2.39 2.18
N GLY A 34 9.12 3.07 1.17
CA GLY A 34 10.03 4.20 1.31
C GLY A 34 9.65 5.41 0.48
N GLY A 35 8.58 5.35 -0.30
CA GLY A 35 8.24 6.40 -1.26
C GLY A 35 9.19 6.43 -2.46
N PRO A 36 9.09 7.46 -3.31
CA PRO A 36 10.11 7.79 -4.31
C PRO A 36 11.46 8.13 -3.66
N PRO A 37 12.59 8.11 -4.41
CA PRO A 37 13.94 8.29 -3.85
C PRO A 37 14.12 9.53 -2.96
N THR A 38 13.48 10.64 -3.32
CA THR A 38 13.54 11.91 -2.58
C THR A 38 12.94 11.83 -1.17
N THR A 39 12.01 10.90 -0.93
CA THR A 39 11.34 10.69 0.35
C THR A 39 12.32 10.39 1.47
N PHE A 40 13.43 9.69 1.18
CA PHE A 40 14.44 9.40 2.19
C PHE A 40 14.97 10.68 2.85
N ASN A 41 15.43 11.62 2.03
CA ASN A 41 16.03 12.85 2.52
C ASN A 41 15.01 13.81 3.14
N PHE A 42 13.77 13.80 2.64
CA PHE A 42 12.73 14.73 3.03
C PHE A 42 11.95 14.31 4.29
N ALA A 43 11.57 13.04 4.41
CA ALA A 43 10.68 12.57 5.48
C ALA A 43 11.25 11.37 6.25
N LEU A 44 11.65 10.30 5.56
CA LEU A 44 11.97 9.02 6.19
C LEU A 44 13.23 9.08 7.06
N ARG A 45 14.29 9.77 6.65
CA ARG A 45 15.49 9.96 7.47
C ARG A 45 15.19 10.62 8.81
N THR A 46 14.28 11.60 8.82
CA THR A 46 13.85 12.27 10.06
C THR A 46 13.02 11.33 10.93
N ALA A 47 12.08 10.58 10.33
CA ALA A 47 11.25 9.61 11.05
C ALA A 47 12.08 8.49 11.70
N LEU A 48 13.19 8.09 11.07
CA LEU A 48 14.11 7.06 11.56
C LEU A 48 15.22 7.58 12.50
N LYS A 49 15.26 8.88 12.80
CA LYS A 49 16.35 9.50 13.57
C LYS A 49 16.53 8.88 14.96
N GLU A 50 15.44 8.62 15.66
CA GLU A 50 15.44 8.04 17.02
C GLU A 50 15.14 6.52 17.00
N ILE A 51 15.10 5.91 15.81
CA ILE A 51 14.83 4.48 15.63
C ILE A 51 16.16 3.74 15.48
N HIS A 52 16.37 2.74 16.32
CA HIS A 52 17.55 1.87 16.29
C HIS A 52 17.22 0.42 15.91
N ILE A 53 15.94 0.03 15.99
CA ILE A 53 15.46 -1.30 15.63
C ILE A 53 14.24 -1.14 14.73
N ILE A 54 14.25 -1.85 13.61
CA ILE A 54 13.07 -2.08 12.78
C ILE A 54 12.76 -3.57 12.87
N ASP A 55 11.71 -3.95 13.59
CA ASP A 55 11.35 -5.35 13.77
C ASP A 55 10.88 -5.99 12.46
N LEU A 56 10.18 -5.20 11.64
CA LEU A 56 9.71 -5.63 10.33
C LEU A 56 9.78 -4.50 9.30
N LEU A 57 10.51 -4.73 8.21
CA LEU A 57 10.48 -3.88 7.02
C LEU A 57 9.68 -4.60 5.93
N ILE A 58 8.65 -3.95 5.39
CA ILE A 58 7.80 -4.47 4.33
C ILE A 58 7.98 -3.60 3.08
N LEU A 59 8.42 -4.21 1.98
CA LEU A 59 8.30 -3.61 0.65
C LEU A 59 7.05 -4.20 0.01
N THR A 60 5.99 -3.39 -0.08
CA THR A 60 4.70 -3.87 -0.57
C THR A 60 4.66 -4.00 -2.08
N HIS A 61 5.39 -3.14 -2.79
CA HIS A 61 5.36 -3.04 -4.24
C HIS A 61 6.72 -2.58 -4.77
N ILE A 62 7.09 -2.96 -6.00
CA ILE A 62 8.43 -2.69 -6.55
C ILE A 62 8.53 -1.39 -7.36
N ASP A 63 7.42 -0.70 -7.59
CA ASP A 63 7.45 0.57 -8.32
C ASP A 63 8.23 1.64 -7.55
N SER A 64 8.78 2.59 -8.31
CA SER A 64 9.75 3.58 -7.84
C SER A 64 9.21 4.42 -6.67
N ASP A 65 7.91 4.68 -6.68
CA ASP A 65 7.18 5.43 -5.65
C ASP A 65 6.90 4.62 -4.38
N HIS A 66 7.31 3.35 -4.31
CA HIS A 66 7.36 2.57 -3.07
C HIS A 66 8.79 2.21 -2.69
N ILE A 67 9.60 1.72 -3.63
CA ILE A 67 10.93 1.18 -3.35
C ILE A 67 12.02 2.26 -3.28
N GLY A 68 11.85 3.39 -3.96
CA GLY A 68 12.92 4.34 -4.26
C GLY A 68 13.59 4.90 -2.99
N GLY A 69 12.81 5.32 -2.00
CA GLY A 69 13.33 5.81 -0.74
C GLY A 69 13.95 4.71 0.13
N LEU A 70 13.55 3.45 -0.02
CA LEU A 70 14.23 2.32 0.64
C LEU A 70 15.60 2.05 0.02
N ILE A 71 15.76 2.21 -1.29
CA ILE A 71 17.07 2.17 -1.95
C ILE A 71 17.97 3.28 -1.39
N SER A 72 17.48 4.52 -1.37
CA SER A 72 18.25 5.65 -0.80
C SER A 72 18.56 5.47 0.68
N PHE A 73 17.65 4.89 1.46
CA PHE A 73 17.89 4.53 2.86
C PHE A 73 19.00 3.49 2.97
N ALA A 74 18.92 2.42 2.18
CA ALA A 74 19.90 1.35 2.18
C ALA A 74 21.30 1.87 1.83
N GLU A 75 21.44 2.69 0.78
CA GLU A 75 22.72 3.29 0.39
C GLU A 75 23.36 4.15 1.49
N ASN A 76 22.54 4.76 2.36
CA ASN A 76 23.00 5.62 3.45
C ASN A 76 23.65 4.85 4.61
N SER A 77 24.57 5.50 5.34
CA SER A 77 25.21 4.90 6.53
C SER A 77 24.21 4.56 7.62
N ARG A 78 23.09 5.30 7.70
CA ARG A 78 22.04 5.09 8.69
C ARG A 78 21.45 3.68 8.66
N PHE A 79 21.41 3.03 7.50
CA PHE A 79 20.94 1.65 7.42
C PHE A 79 21.75 0.70 8.31
N ASN A 80 23.07 0.89 8.38
CA ASN A 80 23.95 0.05 9.19
C ASN A 80 23.83 0.33 10.69
N GLU A 81 23.27 1.49 11.07
CA GLU A 81 23.02 1.89 12.46
C GLU A 81 21.69 1.35 13.00
N ILE A 82 20.81 0.88 12.12
CA ILE A 82 19.49 0.37 12.45
C ILE A 82 19.47 -1.15 12.29
N ASP A 83 19.22 -1.87 13.38
CA ASP A 83 19.06 -3.31 13.29
C ASP A 83 17.67 -3.69 12.77
N THR A 84 17.60 -3.94 11.46
CA THR A 84 16.39 -4.45 10.80
C THR A 84 16.31 -5.96 11.00
N LYS A 85 15.30 -6.46 11.73
CA LYS A 85 15.22 -7.88 12.14
C LYS A 85 14.66 -8.78 11.05
N LYS A 86 13.56 -8.38 10.41
CA LYS A 86 12.89 -9.14 9.34
C LYS A 86 12.55 -8.25 8.15
N LEU A 87 12.65 -8.80 6.95
CA LEU A 87 12.28 -8.16 5.69
C LEU A 87 11.19 -9.01 4.99
N TRP A 88 10.08 -8.37 4.64
CA TRP A 88 9.00 -8.90 3.82
C TRP A 88 9.07 -8.23 2.46
N VAL A 89 9.62 -8.96 1.50
CA VAL A 89 9.88 -8.45 0.17
C VAL A 89 9.64 -9.58 -0.82
N ASN A 90 8.73 -9.36 -1.77
CA ASN A 90 8.57 -10.26 -2.91
C ASN A 90 9.43 -9.73 -4.06
N CYS A 91 10.75 -9.92 -4.00
CA CYS A 91 11.63 -9.60 -5.11
C CYS A 91 11.72 -10.81 -6.04
N ALA A 92 11.50 -10.59 -7.34
CA ALA A 92 11.49 -11.66 -8.32
C ALA A 92 12.80 -12.47 -8.36
N ASN A 93 13.99 -11.85 -8.21
CA ASN A 93 15.24 -12.64 -8.22
C ASN A 93 15.53 -13.36 -6.88
N LEU A 94 14.76 -13.08 -5.82
CA LEU A 94 14.75 -13.85 -4.56
C LEU A 94 13.68 -14.95 -4.55
N LEU A 95 12.81 -15.03 -5.56
CA LEU A 95 11.81 -16.10 -5.65
C LEU A 95 12.49 -17.40 -6.09
N PRO A 96 12.28 -18.53 -5.38
CA PRO A 96 12.71 -19.83 -5.87
C PRO A 96 11.88 -20.24 -7.09
N VAL A 97 12.53 -20.78 -8.12
CA VAL A 97 11.87 -21.35 -9.31
C VAL A 97 12.01 -22.87 -9.31
N GLY A 98 10.90 -23.54 -9.62
CA GLY A 98 10.83 -24.99 -9.77
C GLY A 98 10.81 -25.78 -8.46
N PRO A 99 10.51 -27.09 -8.52
CA PRO A 99 10.42 -27.97 -7.35
C PRO A 99 11.75 -28.17 -6.60
N ALA A 100 12.87 -27.73 -7.18
CA ALA A 100 14.21 -27.81 -6.59
C ALA A 100 14.64 -26.53 -5.85
N GLY A 101 13.86 -25.44 -5.92
CA GLY A 101 14.14 -24.20 -5.19
C GLY A 101 15.35 -23.41 -5.72
N GLU A 102 15.71 -23.56 -6.99
CA GLU A 102 16.80 -22.79 -7.59
C GLU A 102 16.40 -21.31 -7.65
N LEU A 103 17.28 -20.41 -7.16
CA LEU A 103 17.06 -18.97 -7.27
C LEU A 103 17.12 -18.56 -8.73
N ILE A 104 16.32 -17.56 -9.09
CA ILE A 104 16.44 -16.89 -10.37
C ILE A 104 17.78 -16.12 -10.39
N THR A 105 18.82 -16.71 -10.98
CA THR A 105 20.06 -15.99 -11.29
C THR A 105 19.90 -15.27 -12.62
N TYR A 106 19.16 -14.16 -12.64
CA TYR A 106 19.34 -13.18 -13.71
C TYR A 106 20.31 -12.11 -13.22
N ASP A 107 21.34 -11.81 -14.03
CA ASP A 107 22.37 -10.77 -13.84
C ASP A 107 21.80 -9.33 -13.81
N GLN A 108 20.55 -9.14 -13.39
CA GLN A 108 19.77 -7.91 -13.57
C GLN A 108 18.86 -7.65 -12.36
N GLY A 109 19.42 -7.78 -11.14
CA GLY A 109 18.74 -7.43 -9.90
C GLY A 109 18.12 -6.03 -9.94
N VAL A 110 16.91 -5.89 -9.40
CA VAL A 110 16.38 -4.58 -9.01
C VAL A 110 17.35 -3.99 -7.97
N VAL A 111 17.64 -2.68 -8.05
CA VAL A 111 18.72 -2.01 -7.29
C VAL A 111 18.74 -2.36 -5.80
N LEU A 112 17.58 -2.45 -5.14
CA LEU A 112 17.50 -2.80 -3.72
C LEU A 112 17.98 -4.23 -3.43
N GLU A 113 17.61 -5.19 -4.26
CA GLU A 113 18.01 -6.59 -4.09
C GLU A 113 19.50 -6.75 -4.31
N GLN A 114 20.02 -6.19 -5.40
CA GLN A 114 21.45 -6.20 -5.67
C GLN A 114 22.22 -5.56 -4.50
N TRP A 115 21.72 -4.43 -4.00
CA TRP A 115 22.30 -3.76 -2.84
C TRP A 115 22.30 -4.65 -1.59
N LEU A 116 21.19 -5.35 -1.31
CA LEU A 116 21.06 -6.23 -0.14
C LEU A 116 22.05 -7.40 -0.20
N VAL A 117 22.24 -7.96 -1.40
CA VAL A 117 23.21 -9.01 -1.69
C VAL A 117 24.65 -8.48 -1.57
N ASP A 118 24.95 -7.33 -2.18
CA ASP A 118 26.28 -6.70 -2.17
C ASP A 118 26.75 -6.38 -0.75
N ARG A 119 25.83 -5.95 0.12
CA ARG A 119 26.10 -5.68 1.55
C ARG A 119 26.01 -6.93 2.44
N LYS A 120 25.80 -8.12 1.86
CA LYS A 120 25.73 -9.41 2.56
C LYS A 120 24.70 -9.41 3.70
N VAL A 121 23.54 -8.79 3.48
CA VAL A 121 22.46 -8.85 4.48
C VAL A 121 22.11 -10.32 4.72
N PRO A 122 22.08 -10.80 5.98
CA PRO A 122 21.90 -12.23 6.26
C PRO A 122 20.60 -12.78 5.69
N ARG A 123 20.68 -13.89 4.94
CA ARG A 123 19.53 -14.50 4.25
C ARG A 123 18.33 -14.80 5.16
N HIS A 124 18.59 -15.15 6.43
CA HIS A 124 17.53 -15.45 7.41
C HIS A 124 16.64 -14.24 7.76
N LYS A 125 17.12 -13.01 7.53
CA LYS A 125 16.32 -11.80 7.73
C LYS A 125 15.22 -11.68 6.67
N PHE A 126 15.40 -12.26 5.49
CA PHE A 126 14.37 -12.29 4.44
C PHE A 126 13.31 -13.34 4.75
N SER A 127 12.08 -13.05 4.35
CA SER A 127 11.05 -14.09 4.23
C SER A 127 11.19 -14.74 2.86
N GLU A 128 11.14 -16.07 2.82
CA GLU A 128 11.35 -16.82 1.57
C GLU A 128 10.27 -16.50 0.54
N ARG A 129 9.03 -16.31 0.99
CA ARG A 129 7.89 -15.96 0.13
C ARG A 129 6.76 -15.35 0.97
N VAL A 130 6.33 -14.12 0.65
CA VAL A 130 5.23 -13.45 1.35
C VAL A 130 3.96 -13.55 0.52
N THR A 131 3.09 -14.50 0.84
CA THR A 131 1.84 -14.75 0.10
C THR A 131 0.68 -15.04 1.04
N THR A 132 -0.52 -15.25 0.47
CA THR A 132 -1.68 -15.76 1.18
C THR A 132 -1.46 -17.09 1.90
N ASP A 133 -0.43 -17.88 1.55
CA ASP A 133 -0.11 -19.16 2.22
C ASP A 133 0.49 -18.96 3.61
N LEU A 134 1.05 -17.78 3.89
CA LEU A 134 1.39 -17.42 5.27
C LEU A 134 0.13 -17.34 6.15
N GLY A 135 -1.04 -17.14 5.55
CA GLY A 135 -2.32 -17.16 6.25
C GLY A 135 -2.38 -16.13 7.38
N TYR A 136 -2.84 -16.59 8.54
CA TYR A 136 -2.90 -15.80 9.78
C TYR A 136 -1.68 -16.11 10.66
N GLN A 137 -0.79 -15.13 10.79
CA GLN A 137 0.40 -15.20 11.63
C GLN A 137 0.17 -14.32 12.86
N CYS A 138 0.22 -14.86 14.07
CA CYS A 138 0.14 -14.02 15.27
C CYS A 138 1.26 -14.32 16.27
N MET A 139 1.94 -13.25 16.70
CA MET A 139 3.02 -13.30 17.67
C MET A 139 2.77 -12.28 18.79
N ASN A 140 2.47 -12.77 19.99
CA ASN A 140 2.23 -11.95 21.19
C ASN A 140 1.22 -10.79 20.96
N GLY A 141 0.11 -11.05 20.24
CA GLY A 141 -0.94 -10.05 19.96
C GLY A 141 -0.66 -9.07 18.83
N LEU A 142 0.44 -9.27 18.08
CA LEU A 142 0.64 -8.70 16.76
C LEU A 142 0.26 -9.77 15.74
N CYS A 143 -0.88 -9.59 15.07
CA CYS A 143 -1.41 -10.56 14.13
C CYS A 143 -1.49 -9.98 12.71
N PHE A 144 -0.95 -10.71 11.74
CA PHE A 144 -0.95 -10.41 10.32
C PHE A 144 -1.79 -11.44 9.59
N GLU A 145 -2.75 -10.98 8.78
CA GLU A 145 -3.57 -11.83 7.94
C GLU A 145 -3.30 -11.46 6.48
N MET A 146 -2.52 -12.28 5.79
CA MET A 146 -2.10 -11.98 4.41
C MET A 146 -3.27 -12.09 3.45
N LEU A 147 -3.48 -11.08 2.61
CA LEU A 147 -4.55 -11.02 1.62
C LEU A 147 -4.04 -11.08 0.17
N SER A 148 -2.84 -10.55 -0.08
CA SER A 148 -2.19 -10.54 -1.39
C SER A 148 -0.67 -10.59 -1.20
N PRO A 149 0.09 -11.15 -2.16
CA PRO A 149 -0.37 -11.88 -3.35
C PRO A 149 -0.68 -13.35 -3.07
N THR A 150 -1.33 -14.03 -4.02
CA THR A 150 -1.43 -15.49 -4.00
C THR A 150 -0.11 -16.13 -4.48
N PRO A 151 0.19 -17.39 -4.11
CA PRO A 151 1.33 -18.11 -4.66
C PRO A 151 1.32 -18.11 -6.19
N ALA A 152 0.18 -18.41 -6.81
CA ALA A 152 0.05 -18.46 -8.27
C ALA A 152 0.41 -17.12 -8.95
N ILE A 153 0.13 -15.98 -8.33
CA ILE A 153 0.55 -14.68 -8.85
C ILE A 153 2.08 -14.54 -8.82
N LEU A 154 2.74 -14.93 -7.72
CA LEU A 154 4.20 -14.92 -7.65
C LEU A 154 4.85 -15.91 -8.63
N ASP A 155 4.23 -17.08 -8.86
CA ASP A 155 4.70 -18.03 -9.88
C ASP A 155 4.57 -17.42 -11.30
N ALA A 156 3.48 -16.70 -11.57
CA ALA A 156 3.29 -15.98 -12.83
C ALA A 156 4.32 -14.86 -13.00
N VAL A 157 4.62 -14.08 -11.95
CA VAL A 157 5.68 -13.06 -11.99
C VAL A 157 7.03 -13.70 -12.29
N ALA A 158 7.39 -14.78 -11.59
CA ALA A 158 8.64 -15.49 -11.81
C ALA A 158 8.76 -16.03 -13.25
N ALA A 159 7.68 -16.61 -13.78
CA ALA A 159 7.65 -17.16 -15.14
C ALA A 159 7.76 -16.09 -16.24
N ASN A 160 7.27 -14.87 -15.99
CA ASN A 160 7.28 -13.76 -16.97
C ASN A 160 8.33 -12.69 -16.61
N TRP A 161 9.24 -12.97 -15.67
CA TRP A 161 10.21 -11.98 -15.20
C TRP A 161 11.14 -11.45 -16.30
N PRO A 162 11.59 -12.23 -17.30
CA PRO A 162 12.39 -11.69 -18.39
C PRO A 162 11.72 -10.50 -19.09
N GLU A 163 10.44 -10.62 -19.47
CA GLU A 163 9.69 -9.51 -20.08
C GLU A 163 9.36 -8.41 -19.08
N LEU A 164 8.88 -8.77 -17.89
CA LEU A 164 8.51 -7.81 -16.84
C LEU A 164 9.71 -6.96 -16.40
N SER A 165 10.89 -7.54 -16.29
CA SER A 165 12.11 -6.81 -15.90
C SER A 165 12.51 -5.74 -16.92
N GLN A 166 12.27 -6.00 -18.21
CA GLN A 166 12.48 -5.01 -19.26
C GLN A 166 11.42 -3.90 -19.19
N GLU A 167 10.14 -4.26 -19.05
CA GLU A 167 9.05 -3.29 -18.83
C GLU A 167 9.31 -2.39 -17.61
N TYR A 168 9.78 -2.99 -16.52
CA TYR A 168 10.13 -2.29 -15.28
C TYR A 168 11.23 -1.25 -15.51
N LYS A 169 12.31 -1.62 -16.22
CA LYS A 169 13.40 -0.70 -16.57
C LYS A 169 12.93 0.46 -17.44
N GLU A 170 12.04 0.18 -18.40
CA GLU A 170 11.45 1.21 -19.26
C GLU A 170 10.56 2.18 -18.48
N LYS A 171 9.74 1.66 -17.55
CA LYS A 171 8.94 2.48 -16.62
C LYS A 171 9.83 3.39 -15.77
N LEU A 172 10.92 2.87 -15.20
CA LEU A 172 11.88 3.66 -14.44
C LEU A 172 12.50 4.79 -15.29
N ALA A 173 12.87 4.52 -16.54
CA ALA A 173 13.44 5.53 -17.43
C ALA A 173 12.41 6.63 -17.82
N ALA A 174 11.13 6.26 -17.99
CA ALA A 174 10.08 7.19 -18.38
C ALA A 174 9.71 8.21 -17.29
N ILE A 175 9.87 7.85 -16.01
CA ILE A 175 9.60 8.75 -14.87
C ILE A 175 10.46 10.03 -14.93
N ALA A 176 11.65 9.98 -15.55
CA ALA A 176 12.55 11.13 -15.64
C ALA A 176 12.11 12.23 -16.64
N ILE A 177 11.08 12.00 -17.46
CA ILE A 177 10.79 12.83 -18.66
C ILE A 177 9.42 13.52 -18.63
N THR A 178 8.56 13.27 -17.64
CA THR A 178 7.16 13.76 -17.72
C THR A 178 6.96 15.21 -17.30
N ASN A 179 6.39 16.01 -18.21
CA ASN A 179 5.87 17.36 -17.93
C ASN A 179 4.50 17.32 -17.24
N ASN A 180 4.29 18.24 -16.28
CA ASN A 180 3.03 18.38 -15.55
C ASN A 180 1.97 19.10 -16.40
N ALA A 181 0.83 18.45 -16.61
CA ALA A 181 -0.40 19.10 -17.05
C ALA A 181 -1.52 18.70 -16.08
N PRO A 182 -2.26 19.62 -15.45
CA PRO A 182 -3.41 19.27 -14.61
C PRO A 182 -4.49 18.60 -15.45
N SER A 183 -5.14 17.54 -14.94
CA SER A 183 -6.33 16.99 -15.61
C SER A 183 -7.56 17.69 -15.05
N GLN A 184 -7.94 18.81 -15.68
CA GLN A 184 -9.10 19.61 -15.30
C GLN A 184 -10.44 19.00 -15.75
N VAL A 185 -10.63 17.68 -15.70
CA VAL A 185 -11.92 17.10 -16.10
C VAL A 185 -12.79 16.94 -14.86
N ARG A 186 -13.78 17.82 -14.71
CA ARG A 186 -14.84 17.65 -13.71
C ARG A 186 -15.63 16.38 -14.07
N LYS A 187 -15.42 15.31 -13.31
CA LYS A 187 -16.12 14.03 -13.49
C LYS A 187 -17.41 14.03 -12.67
N GLY A 188 -18.51 14.58 -13.20
CA GLY A 188 -19.86 14.48 -12.61
C GLY A 188 -20.02 14.82 -11.12
N THR A 189 -21.17 14.49 -10.56
CA THR A 189 -21.43 14.50 -9.11
C THR A 189 -20.98 13.18 -8.47
N LEU A 190 -20.73 13.17 -7.15
CA LEU A 190 -20.37 11.92 -6.48
C LEU A 190 -21.47 10.85 -6.59
N THR A 191 -22.74 11.22 -6.54
CA THR A 191 -23.85 10.27 -6.68
C THR A 191 -23.86 9.61 -8.07
N GLU A 192 -23.66 10.38 -9.14
CA GLU A 192 -23.59 9.84 -10.51
C GLU A 192 -22.43 8.87 -10.67
N LEU A 193 -21.25 9.23 -10.14
CA LEU A 193 -20.06 8.37 -10.21
C LEU A 193 -20.22 7.09 -9.39
N ALA A 194 -20.86 7.16 -8.22
CA ALA A 194 -21.10 5.98 -7.37
C ALA A 194 -22.07 4.98 -8.00
N ALA A 195 -22.99 5.45 -8.85
CA ALA A 195 -23.91 4.60 -9.60
C ALA A 195 -23.26 3.89 -10.79
N MET A 196 -22.05 4.30 -11.20
CA MET A 196 -21.35 3.65 -12.31
C MET A 196 -20.84 2.27 -11.91
N PRO A 197 -20.97 1.24 -12.78
CA PRO A 197 -20.43 -0.07 -12.49
C PRO A 197 -18.91 -0.01 -12.41
N PHE A 198 -18.33 -0.63 -11.38
CA PHE A 198 -16.89 -0.79 -11.27
C PHE A 198 -16.37 -1.69 -12.39
N ARG A 199 -15.39 -1.18 -13.15
CA ARG A 199 -14.68 -1.93 -14.21
C ARG A 199 -13.22 -1.50 -14.19
N PRO A 200 -12.29 -2.35 -13.74
CA PRO A 200 -10.87 -1.99 -13.77
C PRO A 200 -10.38 -1.99 -15.22
N SER A 201 -9.41 -1.12 -15.53
CA SER A 201 -8.88 -0.99 -16.90
C SER A 201 -8.07 -2.20 -17.39
N ASN A 202 -7.53 -2.99 -16.46
CA ASN A 202 -6.70 -4.16 -16.74
C ASN A 202 -7.22 -5.38 -15.98
N THR A 203 -6.83 -6.58 -16.41
CA THR A 203 -7.03 -7.84 -15.68
C THR A 203 -5.82 -8.13 -14.79
N VAL A 204 -5.96 -9.03 -13.81
CA VAL A 204 -4.87 -9.47 -12.93
C VAL A 204 -3.63 -9.91 -13.72
N ASN A 205 -3.80 -10.73 -14.76
CA ASN A 205 -2.68 -11.23 -15.57
C ASN A 205 -1.99 -10.17 -16.44
N ARG A 206 -2.64 -9.01 -16.68
CA ARG A 206 -2.07 -7.89 -17.43
C ARG A 206 -1.51 -6.80 -16.53
N ASP A 207 -1.58 -7.00 -15.21
CA ASP A 207 -1.19 -6.02 -14.20
C ASP A 207 -0.49 -6.75 -13.04
N LEU A 208 0.52 -7.55 -13.38
CA LEU A 208 1.19 -8.44 -12.44
C LEU A 208 1.96 -7.70 -11.33
N PHE A 209 2.47 -6.49 -11.60
CA PHE A 209 3.12 -5.65 -10.57
C PHE A 209 2.15 -5.29 -9.44
N ASN A 210 0.98 -4.75 -9.77
CA ASN A 210 -0.06 -4.48 -8.76
C ASN A 210 -0.64 -5.78 -8.19
N ALA A 211 -0.73 -6.85 -8.98
CA ALA A 211 -1.22 -8.13 -8.47
C ALA A 211 -0.29 -8.75 -7.43
N MET A 212 1.03 -8.52 -7.53
CA MET A 212 2.02 -9.05 -6.59
C MET A 212 2.17 -8.21 -5.31
N SER A 213 1.42 -7.10 -5.19
CA SER A 213 1.49 -6.24 -4.02
C SER A 213 1.15 -6.98 -2.72
N ILE A 214 1.92 -6.70 -1.66
CA ILE A 214 1.70 -7.27 -0.33
C ILE A 214 0.59 -6.49 0.37
N ALA A 215 -0.58 -7.10 0.49
CA ALA A 215 -1.70 -6.57 1.28
C ALA A 215 -2.08 -7.51 2.41
N PHE A 216 -2.47 -6.93 3.55
CA PHE A 216 -2.75 -7.69 4.76
C PHE A 216 -3.64 -6.91 5.73
N VAL A 217 -4.26 -7.64 6.66
CA VAL A 217 -4.82 -7.05 7.88
C VAL A 217 -3.77 -7.13 8.98
N LEU A 218 -3.46 -6.01 9.61
CA LEU A 218 -2.67 -5.95 10.83
C LEU A 218 -3.60 -5.73 12.02
N ARG A 219 -3.49 -6.57 13.04
CA ARG A 219 -4.14 -6.39 14.34
C ARG A 219 -3.06 -6.25 15.39
N THR A 220 -3.04 -5.10 16.04
CA THR A 220 -2.22 -4.82 17.23
C THR A 220 -3.11 -4.94 18.48
N PRO A 221 -2.56 -4.81 19.70
CA PRO A 221 -3.38 -4.88 20.91
C PRO A 221 -4.52 -3.86 20.99
N ASP A 222 -4.40 -2.72 20.30
CA ASP A 222 -5.33 -1.60 20.39
C ASP A 222 -5.87 -1.08 19.03
N LEU A 223 -5.38 -1.59 17.89
CA LEU A 223 -5.84 -1.21 16.56
C LEU A 223 -5.95 -2.39 15.58
N SER A 224 -6.77 -2.19 14.57
CA SER A 224 -6.85 -3.04 13.38
C SER A 224 -6.78 -2.21 12.10
N LEU A 225 -5.84 -2.55 11.22
CA LEU A 225 -5.55 -1.82 9.98
C LEU A 225 -5.69 -2.78 8.79
N LEU A 226 -6.43 -2.37 7.76
CA LEU A 226 -6.40 -3.01 6.45
C LEU A 226 -5.46 -2.22 5.53
N LEU A 227 -4.32 -2.82 5.17
CA LEU A 227 -3.28 -2.20 4.36
C LEU A 227 -3.29 -2.84 2.96
N LEU A 228 -3.82 -2.11 1.97
CA LEU A 228 -4.09 -2.67 0.64
C LEU A 228 -2.95 -2.52 -0.37
N ALA A 229 -1.88 -1.78 -0.03
CA ALA A 229 -0.80 -1.45 -0.97
C ALA A 229 -1.39 -1.01 -2.32
N ASP A 230 -0.92 -1.55 -3.43
CA ASP A 230 -1.43 -1.30 -4.78
C ASP A 230 -2.20 -2.50 -5.34
N SER A 231 -2.63 -3.38 -4.44
CA SER A 231 -3.21 -4.68 -4.76
C SER A 231 -4.44 -4.58 -5.66
N ARG A 232 -4.59 -5.63 -6.48
CA ARG A 232 -5.78 -5.82 -7.32
C ARG A 232 -7.00 -6.16 -6.47
N PRO A 233 -8.15 -5.46 -6.65
CA PRO A 233 -9.33 -5.68 -5.83
C PRO A 233 -9.91 -7.08 -6.01
N GLU A 234 -9.72 -7.70 -7.18
CA GLU A 234 -10.14 -9.08 -7.46
C GLU A 234 -9.38 -10.09 -6.57
N VAL A 235 -8.09 -9.83 -6.29
CA VAL A 235 -7.28 -10.67 -5.41
C VAL A 235 -7.74 -10.50 -3.96
N ILE A 236 -7.99 -9.26 -3.56
CA ILE A 236 -8.45 -8.93 -2.21
C ILE A 236 -9.82 -9.54 -1.91
N SER A 237 -10.81 -9.37 -2.79
CA SER A 237 -12.16 -9.92 -2.56
C SER A 237 -12.15 -11.45 -2.50
N ALA A 238 -11.45 -12.11 -3.44
CA ALA A 238 -11.28 -13.57 -3.41
C ALA A 238 -10.62 -14.05 -2.11
N SER A 239 -9.58 -13.35 -1.66
CA SER A 239 -8.83 -13.69 -0.45
C SER A 239 -9.65 -13.51 0.84
N LEU A 240 -10.43 -12.42 0.92
CA LEU A 240 -11.35 -12.17 2.04
C LEU A 240 -12.49 -13.20 2.08
N ASN A 241 -13.11 -13.50 0.93
CA ASN A 241 -14.14 -14.52 0.81
C ASN A 241 -13.63 -15.90 1.23
N ALA A 242 -12.42 -16.28 0.80
CA ALA A 242 -11.78 -17.54 1.20
C ALA A 242 -11.53 -17.65 2.71
N ARG A 243 -11.43 -16.51 3.42
CA ARG A 243 -11.29 -16.42 4.88
C ARG A 243 -12.63 -16.33 5.61
N GLY A 244 -13.74 -16.44 4.89
CA GLY A 244 -15.09 -16.42 5.44
C GLY A 244 -15.67 -15.02 5.65
N TYR A 245 -14.96 -13.96 5.27
CA TYR A 245 -15.56 -12.62 5.27
C TYR A 245 -16.54 -12.49 4.10
N ASN A 246 -17.65 -11.80 4.32
CA ASN A 246 -18.70 -11.63 3.32
C ASN A 246 -19.51 -10.36 3.60
N ASP A 247 -20.43 -10.04 2.71
CA ASP A 247 -21.26 -8.83 2.73
C ASP A 247 -22.55 -8.95 3.55
N THR A 248 -22.76 -10.07 4.26
CA THR A 248 -23.99 -10.35 5.02
C THR A 248 -23.76 -10.33 6.53
N ASN A 249 -23.19 -11.39 7.10
CA ASN A 249 -23.12 -11.61 8.55
C ASN A 249 -21.70 -11.58 9.11
N ASN A 250 -20.67 -11.56 8.26
CA ASN A 250 -19.27 -11.58 8.69
C ASN A 250 -18.42 -10.61 7.88
N ARG A 251 -18.72 -9.31 7.96
CA ARG A 251 -17.88 -8.27 7.35
C ARG A 251 -16.56 -8.14 8.10
N LEU A 252 -15.48 -7.84 7.37
CA LEU A 252 -14.18 -7.55 7.98
C LEU A 252 -14.24 -6.21 8.70
N LYS A 253 -14.25 -6.25 10.03
CA LYS A 253 -14.18 -5.05 10.88
C LYS A 253 -12.73 -4.61 11.06
N VAL A 254 -12.44 -3.37 10.70
CA VAL A 254 -11.13 -2.72 10.92
C VAL A 254 -11.30 -1.26 11.30
N ASP A 255 -10.37 -0.74 12.09
CA ASP A 255 -10.36 0.66 12.51
C ASP A 255 -10.00 1.59 11.36
N TYR A 256 -9.01 1.22 10.54
CA TYR A 256 -8.59 2.00 9.39
C TYR A 256 -8.38 1.15 8.14
N VAL A 257 -8.63 1.74 6.98
CA VAL A 257 -8.30 1.18 5.67
C VAL A 257 -7.34 2.14 4.95
N LYS A 258 -6.11 1.72 4.67
CA LYS A 258 -5.28 2.38 3.66
C LYS A 258 -5.83 2.01 2.29
N VAL A 259 -6.37 3.00 1.59
CA VAL A 259 -7.00 2.78 0.28
C VAL A 259 -5.93 2.35 -0.71
N SER A 260 -6.29 1.39 -1.56
CA SER A 260 -5.33 0.83 -2.51
C SER A 260 -4.88 1.85 -3.55
N HIS A 261 -3.59 1.80 -3.93
CA HIS A 261 -3.02 2.53 -5.06
C HIS A 261 -3.34 4.02 -5.02
N HIS A 262 -3.03 4.63 -3.87
CA HIS A 262 -3.24 6.05 -3.59
C HIS A 262 -4.69 6.56 -3.77
N GLY A 263 -5.68 5.67 -3.86
CA GLY A 263 -7.06 6.01 -4.19
C GLY A 263 -7.41 5.92 -5.68
N SER A 264 -6.67 5.13 -6.45
CA SER A 264 -6.96 4.86 -7.87
C SER A 264 -8.34 4.27 -8.08
N LYS A 265 -9.04 4.76 -9.12
CA LYS A 265 -10.38 4.27 -9.46
C LYS A 265 -10.40 2.79 -9.84
N ASN A 266 -9.26 2.21 -10.20
CA ASN A 266 -9.12 0.83 -10.64
C ASN A 266 -8.92 -0.17 -9.50
N ASN A 267 -8.66 0.28 -8.27
CA ASN A 267 -8.15 -0.60 -7.21
C ASN A 267 -9.09 -0.76 -6.00
N THR A 268 -10.19 -0.01 -5.95
CA THR A 268 -11.20 -0.15 -4.89
C THR A 268 -12.51 -0.58 -5.54
N SER A 269 -12.93 -1.83 -5.41
CA SER A 269 -14.17 -2.32 -6.01
C SER A 269 -15.36 -2.19 -5.06
N THR A 270 -16.58 -2.22 -5.61
CA THR A 270 -17.81 -2.33 -4.80
C THR A 270 -17.82 -3.61 -3.96
N GLU A 271 -17.30 -4.71 -4.50
CA GLU A 271 -17.22 -6.00 -3.81
C GLU A 271 -16.31 -5.94 -2.57
N VAL A 272 -15.15 -5.27 -2.66
CA VAL A 272 -14.30 -5.06 -1.49
C VAL A 272 -15.02 -4.18 -0.45
N LEU A 273 -15.70 -3.11 -0.90
CA LEU A 273 -16.46 -2.22 -0.01
C LEU A 273 -17.67 -2.90 0.67
N ASP A 274 -18.27 -3.87 0.00
CA ASP A 274 -19.35 -4.70 0.55
C ASP A 274 -18.85 -5.55 1.74
N ILE A 275 -17.63 -6.10 1.63
CA ILE A 275 -17.05 -7.02 2.63
C ILE A 275 -16.45 -6.27 3.83
N ILE A 276 -15.89 -5.07 3.65
CA ILE A 276 -15.25 -4.33 4.75
C ILE A 276 -16.28 -3.54 5.57
N ASP A 277 -16.12 -3.50 6.89
CA ASP A 277 -16.83 -2.63 7.81
C ASP A 277 -15.83 -1.66 8.46
N CYS A 278 -15.74 -0.45 7.90
CA CYS A 278 -14.84 0.60 8.35
C CYS A 278 -15.44 2.00 8.12
N SER A 279 -15.05 2.95 8.97
CA SER A 279 -15.42 4.36 8.82
C SER A 279 -14.25 5.29 8.53
N ASN A 280 -13.00 4.81 8.59
CA ASN A 280 -11.80 5.64 8.46
C ASN A 280 -10.96 5.18 7.27
N PHE A 281 -10.82 6.04 6.27
CA PHE A 281 -10.10 5.73 5.03
C PHE A 281 -8.90 6.66 4.87
N ILE A 282 -7.72 6.08 4.66
CA ILE A 282 -6.44 6.78 4.56
C ILE A 282 -6.00 6.83 3.09
N PHE A 283 -5.64 8.02 2.65
CA PHE A 283 -5.04 8.31 1.35
C PHE A 283 -3.63 8.85 1.57
N SER A 284 -2.64 8.16 1.00
CA SER A 284 -1.23 8.56 1.04
C SER A 284 -0.81 8.99 -0.36
N THR A 285 -0.83 10.30 -0.62
CA THR A 285 -0.39 10.90 -1.89
C THR A 285 -0.55 12.42 -1.83
N ASN A 286 0.29 13.15 -2.55
CA ASN A 286 0.19 14.58 -2.76
C ASN A 286 -0.63 14.96 -4.01
N GLY A 287 -1.39 14.02 -4.59
CA GLY A 287 -2.18 14.23 -5.79
C GLY A 287 -1.55 13.68 -7.08
N GLY A 288 -0.30 13.21 -7.01
CA GLY A 288 0.41 12.59 -8.13
C GLY A 288 1.11 13.58 -9.07
N ASN A 289 1.84 13.06 -10.05
CA ASN A 289 2.50 13.85 -11.10
C ASN A 289 2.19 13.27 -12.50
N GLY A 290 2.39 14.09 -13.55
CA GLY A 290 2.24 13.61 -14.93
C GLY A 290 0.89 12.94 -15.24
N ARG A 291 0.93 11.64 -15.56
CA ARG A 291 -0.25 10.83 -15.96
C ARG A 291 -0.91 10.08 -14.80
N ALA A 292 -0.21 9.85 -13.70
CA ALA A 292 -0.72 9.13 -12.54
C ALA A 292 -1.17 10.16 -11.48
N LYS A 293 -2.48 10.43 -11.44
CA LYS A 293 -3.09 11.42 -10.55
C LYS A 293 -4.11 10.75 -9.68
N HIS A 294 -3.78 10.61 -8.41
CA HIS A 294 -4.61 9.97 -7.41
C HIS A 294 -4.66 10.87 -6.18
N PRO A 295 -5.77 10.86 -5.43
CA PRO A 295 -6.91 9.94 -5.56
C PRO A 295 -7.87 10.32 -6.69
N ASP A 296 -8.59 9.32 -7.21
CA ASP A 296 -9.67 9.56 -8.16
C ASP A 296 -10.98 9.91 -7.43
N ARG A 297 -11.71 10.88 -7.98
CA ARG A 297 -13.07 11.24 -7.52
C ARG A 297 -14.02 10.04 -7.52
N GLU A 298 -13.86 9.10 -8.46
CA GLU A 298 -14.61 7.84 -8.53
C GLU A 298 -14.36 6.92 -7.33
N THR A 299 -13.16 6.96 -6.74
CA THR A 299 -12.89 6.19 -5.51
C THR A 299 -13.59 6.81 -4.32
N ILE A 300 -13.52 8.13 -4.20
CA ILE A 300 -14.24 8.88 -3.17
C ILE A 300 -15.75 8.63 -3.28
N SER A 301 -16.33 8.71 -4.48
CA SER A 301 -17.76 8.50 -4.69
C SER A 301 -18.19 7.11 -4.25
N ARG A 302 -17.45 6.08 -4.66
CA ARG A 302 -17.72 4.69 -4.28
C ARG A 302 -17.69 4.50 -2.76
N ILE A 303 -16.74 5.10 -2.05
CA ILE A 303 -16.66 5.01 -0.57
C ILE A 303 -17.85 5.74 0.09
N LEU A 304 -18.07 7.00 -0.26
CA LEU A 304 -19.03 7.86 0.43
C LEU A 304 -20.49 7.45 0.15
N TYR A 305 -20.79 7.09 -1.09
CA TYR A 305 -22.13 6.77 -1.56
C TYR A 305 -22.36 5.27 -1.77
N HIS A 306 -21.50 4.41 -1.21
CA HIS A 306 -21.68 2.97 -1.25
C HIS A 306 -23.09 2.54 -0.77
N PRO A 307 -23.83 1.69 -1.51
CA PRO A 307 -25.21 1.32 -1.16
C PRO A 307 -25.37 0.57 0.17
N LYS A 308 -24.43 -0.31 0.53
CA LYS A 308 -24.48 -1.10 1.78
C LYS A 308 -23.82 -0.41 2.98
N ARG A 309 -23.47 0.88 2.84
CA ARG A 309 -22.91 1.66 3.94
C ARG A 309 -24.01 2.03 4.93
N ASP A 310 -23.71 1.89 6.22
CA ASP A 310 -24.49 2.50 7.30
C ASP A 310 -24.37 4.04 7.25
N LYS A 311 -25.46 4.72 6.89
CA LYS A 311 -25.51 6.19 6.76
C LYS A 311 -25.58 6.90 8.12
N THR A 312 -25.87 6.18 9.21
CA THR A 312 -25.84 6.76 10.57
C THR A 312 -24.41 6.99 11.04
N ARG A 313 -23.45 6.18 10.56
CA ARG A 313 -22.02 6.31 10.85
C ARG A 313 -21.37 7.33 9.93
N ARG A 314 -20.68 8.29 10.53
CA ARG A 314 -19.89 9.27 9.81
C ARG A 314 -18.65 8.61 9.20
N ILE A 315 -18.38 8.89 7.92
CA ILE A 315 -17.11 8.48 7.26
C ILE A 315 -16.08 9.58 7.43
N LYS A 316 -14.84 9.19 7.70
CA LYS A 316 -13.68 10.07 7.84
C LYS A 316 -12.67 9.72 6.77
N LEU A 317 -12.31 10.72 5.95
CA LEU A 317 -11.26 10.60 4.94
C LEU A 317 -10.01 11.31 5.46
N TYR A 318 -8.89 10.60 5.53
CA TYR A 318 -7.61 11.13 6.01
C TYR A 318 -6.64 11.26 4.85
N PHE A 319 -6.11 12.47 4.63
CA PHE A 319 -5.13 12.77 3.60
C PHE A 319 -3.85 13.25 4.26
N ASN A 320 -2.70 12.66 3.90
CA ASN A 320 -1.40 13.02 4.49
C ASN A 320 -0.77 14.30 3.94
N TYR A 321 -1.42 14.92 2.95
CA TYR A 321 -1.07 16.21 2.38
C TYR A 321 -2.23 17.19 2.51
N PRO A 322 -1.95 18.52 2.48
CA PRO A 322 -3.00 19.52 2.39
C PRO A 322 -3.90 19.29 1.17
N MET A 323 -5.20 19.44 1.34
CA MET A 323 -6.19 19.24 0.27
C MET A 323 -5.94 20.17 -0.93
N SER A 324 -5.40 21.37 -0.66
CA SER A 324 -5.01 22.33 -1.70
C SER A 324 -3.88 21.81 -2.60
N GLU A 325 -2.93 21.05 -2.06
CA GLU A 325 -1.85 20.43 -2.85
C GLU A 325 -2.38 19.29 -3.71
N ILE A 326 -3.19 18.41 -3.10
CA ILE A 326 -3.79 17.25 -3.78
C ILE A 326 -4.66 17.71 -4.95
N THR A 327 -5.60 18.63 -4.69
CA THR A 327 -6.57 19.08 -5.70
C THR A 327 -5.94 19.94 -6.80
N ALA A 328 -4.75 20.51 -6.59
CA ALA A 328 -4.01 21.22 -7.63
C ALA A 328 -3.60 20.28 -8.79
N THR A 329 -3.42 18.99 -8.52
CA THR A 329 -3.00 17.98 -9.52
C THR A 329 -4.14 17.01 -9.87
N SER A 330 -4.81 16.42 -8.87
CA SER A 330 -5.88 15.43 -9.06
C SER A 330 -7.23 16.05 -9.43
N GLY A 331 -7.39 17.37 -9.25
CA GLY A 331 -8.66 18.07 -9.40
C GLY A 331 -9.60 17.88 -8.19
N LEU A 332 -10.82 18.39 -8.31
CA LEU A 332 -11.80 18.43 -7.23
C LEU A 332 -12.27 17.03 -6.80
N LEU A 333 -12.02 16.66 -5.54
CA LEU A 333 -12.41 15.35 -4.99
C LEU A 333 -13.84 15.31 -4.44
N PHE A 334 -14.33 16.41 -3.88
CA PHE A 334 -15.67 16.55 -3.31
C PHE A 334 -15.98 18.02 -3.05
N THR A 335 -17.27 18.35 -2.89
CA THR A 335 -17.73 19.65 -2.37
C THR A 335 -18.20 19.52 -0.92
N ALA A 336 -18.31 20.63 -0.20
CA ALA A 336 -18.84 20.63 1.17
C ALA A 336 -20.26 20.04 1.25
N ALA A 337 -21.13 20.39 0.29
CA ALA A 337 -22.49 19.87 0.21
C ALA A 337 -22.53 18.35 -0.04
N GLU A 338 -21.62 17.83 -0.86
CA GLU A 338 -21.52 16.37 -1.08
C GLU A 338 -21.03 15.63 0.16
N LEU A 339 -20.08 16.19 0.92
CA LEU A 339 -19.64 15.60 2.19
C LEU A 339 -20.75 15.61 3.24
N GLU A 340 -21.46 16.74 3.38
CA GLU A 340 -22.58 16.88 4.30
C GLU A 340 -23.69 15.87 3.97
N ALA A 341 -24.10 15.81 2.70
CA ALA A 341 -25.11 14.86 2.22
C ALA A 341 -24.68 13.39 2.43
N ALA A 342 -23.37 13.11 2.38
CA ALA A 342 -22.83 11.79 2.65
C ALA A 342 -22.65 11.50 4.15
N ASN A 343 -22.96 12.40 5.08
CA ASN A 343 -22.55 12.30 6.49
C ASN A 343 -21.06 11.92 6.58
N ALA A 344 -20.19 12.75 6.01
CA ALA A 344 -18.77 12.52 5.94
C ALA A 344 -17.98 13.78 6.30
N GLU A 345 -16.75 13.59 6.75
CA GLU A 345 -15.78 14.65 6.98
C GLU A 345 -14.41 14.21 6.48
N TYR A 346 -13.51 15.18 6.31
CA TYR A 346 -12.14 14.89 5.94
C TYR A 346 -11.16 15.63 6.85
N PHE A 347 -9.96 15.09 6.92
CA PHE A 347 -8.80 15.67 7.59
C PHE A 347 -7.66 15.65 6.57
N ASP A 348 -7.00 16.77 6.38
CA ASP A 348 -5.83 16.89 5.52
C ASP A 348 -4.58 17.24 6.35
N ASP A 349 -3.42 17.12 5.71
CA ASP A 349 -2.11 17.28 6.36
C ASP A 349 -1.87 16.31 7.54
N VAL A 350 -2.53 15.14 7.52
CA VAL A 350 -2.51 14.16 8.60
C VAL A 350 -1.28 13.26 8.49
N CYS A 351 -0.29 13.49 9.35
CA CYS A 351 0.95 12.71 9.36
C CYS A 351 0.95 11.57 10.39
N ILE A 352 0.04 11.57 11.37
CA ILE A 352 0.00 10.60 12.46
C ILE A 352 -1.47 10.26 12.79
N LEU A 353 -1.75 8.96 12.95
CA LEU A 353 -3.01 8.44 13.44
C LEU A 353 -2.80 7.56 14.68
N PRO A 354 -3.78 7.53 15.62
CA PRO A 354 -3.77 6.64 16.77
C PRO A 354 -3.83 5.17 16.41
#